data_AF-A0A392R1A9-F1
#
_entry.id   AF-A0A392R1A9-F1
#
_cell.length_a   1.000
_cell.length_b   1.000
_cell.length_c   1.000
_cell.angle_alpha   90.00
_cell.angle_beta   90.00
_cell.angle_gamma   90.00
#
_symmetry.space_group_name_H-M   'P 1'
#
loop_
_entity.id
_entity.type
_entity.pdbx_description
1 polymer ?
#
loop_
_entity_poly.entity_id
_entity_poly.type
_entity_poly.pdbx_seq_one_letter_code
_entity_poly.pdbx_strand_id
1 'polypeptide(L)'
;MFKKFKTLVEKQSDKSIKVLKTDGGGEYTSTDFENYCKEQGIIHEITAPYTPQHNGLAERRNKSILNMARSMVKQKQLPKRFWAEAVSIAVYLLNGCPTKRLKDKVPEE
;
A
#
# COMPACT_ATOMS: atom_id res chain seq x y z
N MET A 1 -12.83 -5.00 0.51
CA MET A 1 -11.89 -3.87 0.34
C MET A 1 -11.11 -3.97 -0.97
N PHE A 2 -10.35 -5.06 -1.18
CA PHE A 2 -9.44 -5.22 -2.32
C PHE A 2 -10.10 -5.08 -3.71
N LYS A 3 -11.28 -5.67 -3.94
CA LYS A 3 -11.96 -5.59 -5.24
C LYS A 3 -12.19 -4.13 -5.70
N LYS A 4 -12.66 -3.27 -4.79
CA LYS A 4 -12.86 -1.83 -5.05
C LYS A 4 -11.53 -1.12 -5.33
N PHE A 5 -10.49 -1.44 -4.54
CA PHE A 5 -9.15 -0.90 -4.73
C PHE A 5 -8.56 -1.27 -6.09
N LYS A 6 -8.58 -2.56 -6.46
CA LYS A 6 -8.12 -3.07 -7.77
C LYS A 6 -8.75 -2.27 -8.90
N THR A 7 -10.08 -2.21 -8.97
CA THR A 7 -10.77 -1.53 -10.06
C THR A 7 -10.38 -0.06 -10.15
N LEU A 8 -10.24 0.63 -9.02
CA LEU A 8 -9.85 2.04 -9.00
C LEU A 8 -8.43 2.24 -9.51
N VAL A 9 -7.45 1.50 -8.98
CA VAL A 9 -6.04 1.70 -9.33
C VAL A 9 -5.75 1.29 -10.76
N GLU A 10 -6.36 0.21 -11.25
CA GLU A 10 -6.17 -0.22 -12.64
C GLU A 10 -6.76 0.80 -13.63
N LYS A 11 -7.92 1.40 -13.30
CA LYS A 11 -8.54 2.43 -14.15
C LYS A 11 -7.81 3.77 -14.10
N GLN A 12 -7.24 4.16 -12.96
CA GLN A 12 -6.51 5.42 -12.85
C GLN A 12 -5.10 5.34 -13.44
N SER A 13 -4.44 4.18 -13.37
CA SER A 13 -3.06 4.02 -13.84
C SER A 13 -2.94 3.38 -15.24
N ASP A 14 -4.04 2.89 -15.80
CA ASP A 14 -4.08 2.09 -17.03
C ASP A 14 -3.13 0.88 -17.01
N LYS A 15 -2.86 0.35 -15.82
CA LYS A 15 -1.98 -0.81 -15.57
C LYS A 15 -2.76 -1.88 -14.81
N SER A 16 -2.62 -3.14 -15.22
CA SER A 16 -3.25 -4.27 -14.52
C SER A 16 -2.37 -4.84 -13.41
N ILE A 17 -2.99 -5.27 -12.31
CA ILE A 17 -2.30 -6.00 -11.24
C ILE A 17 -2.11 -7.43 -11.72
N LYS A 18 -0.85 -7.84 -11.90
CA LYS A 18 -0.51 -9.21 -12.34
C LYS A 18 -0.16 -10.15 -11.19
N VAL A 19 0.52 -9.61 -10.18
CA VAL A 19 1.01 -10.36 -9.02
C VAL A 19 0.63 -9.60 -7.76
N LEU A 20 0.01 -10.30 -6.81
CA LEU A 20 -0.25 -9.81 -5.47
C LEU A 20 0.60 -10.62 -4.49
N LYS A 21 1.42 -9.94 -3.70
CA LYS A 21 2.23 -10.56 -2.65
C LYS A 21 1.69 -10.15 -1.29
N THR A 22 1.32 -11.11 -0.45
CA THR A 22 0.81 -10.86 0.91
C THR A 22 1.61 -11.63 1.94
N ASP A 23 1.53 -11.20 3.20
CA ASP A 23 1.87 -12.10 4.30
C ASP A 23 0.81 -13.20 4.42
N GLY A 24 1.12 -14.27 5.14
CA GLY A 24 0.17 -15.35 5.43
C GLY A 24 -0.92 -14.96 6.43
N GLY A 25 -1.23 -13.66 6.57
CA GLY A 25 -2.33 -13.18 7.40
C GLY A 25 -3.68 -13.67 6.87
N GLY A 26 -4.56 -14.09 7.78
CA GLY A 26 -5.84 -14.74 7.44
C GLY A 26 -6.77 -13.92 6.54
N GLU A 27 -6.57 -12.60 6.45
CA GLU A 27 -7.38 -11.68 5.63
C GLU A 27 -7.30 -11.99 4.13
N TYR A 28 -6.18 -12.55 3.66
CA TYR A 28 -5.94 -12.85 2.24
C TYR A 28 -5.91 -14.35 1.92
N THR A 29 -6.07 -15.23 2.91
CA THR A 29 -5.97 -16.69 2.71
C THR A 29 -7.33 -17.38 2.54
N SER A 30 -8.43 -16.62 2.45
CA SER A 30 -9.76 -17.21 2.24
C SER A 30 -9.91 -17.82 0.84
N THR A 31 -10.64 -18.92 0.73
CA THR A 31 -10.93 -19.58 -0.55
C THR A 31 -11.61 -18.63 -1.54
N ASP A 32 -12.52 -17.78 -1.06
CA ASP A 32 -13.21 -16.79 -1.89
C ASP A 32 -12.25 -15.75 -2.49
N PHE A 33 -11.22 -15.35 -1.73
CA PHE A 33 -10.20 -14.43 -2.20
C PHE A 33 -9.29 -15.09 -3.24
N GLU A 34 -8.89 -16.33 -3.00
CA GLU A 34 -8.07 -17.11 -3.93
C GLU A 34 -8.80 -17.36 -5.26
N ASN A 35 -10.09 -17.72 -5.20
CA ASN A 35 -10.93 -17.87 -6.39
C ASN A 35 -11.05 -16.55 -7.16
N TYR A 36 -11.26 -15.44 -6.45
CA TYR A 36 -11.29 -14.13 -7.07
C TYR A 36 -9.97 -13.77 -7.76
N CYS A 37 -8.81 -14.04 -7.14
CA CYS A 37 -7.51 -13.82 -7.77
C CYS A 37 -7.37 -14.64 -9.07
N LYS A 38 -7.76 -15.92 -9.05
CA LYS A 38 -7.75 -16.79 -10.25
C LYS A 38 -8.65 -16.28 -11.36
N GLU A 39 -9.89 -15.89 -11.04
CA GLU A 39 -10.84 -15.32 -12.01
C GLU A 39 -10.31 -14.03 -12.65
N GLN A 40 -9.57 -13.23 -11.89
CA GLN A 40 -8.95 -12.00 -12.38
C GLN A 40 -7.59 -12.21 -13.03
N GLY A 41 -7.07 -13.43 -13.08
CA GLY A 41 -5.73 -13.74 -13.61
C GLY A 41 -4.58 -13.18 -12.78
N ILE A 42 -4.80 -12.94 -11.49
CA ILE A 42 -3.79 -12.45 -10.54
C ILE A 42 -3.08 -13.64 -9.90
N ILE A 43 -1.75 -13.65 -9.99
CA ILE A 43 -0.92 -14.61 -9.25
C ILE A 43 -0.82 -14.13 -7.80
N HIS A 44 -1.32 -14.93 -6.87
CA HIS A 44 -1.27 -14.63 -5.45
C HIS A 44 -0.09 -15.37 -4.79
N GLU A 45 0.92 -14.61 -4.37
CA GLU A 45 2.12 -15.13 -3.69
C GLU A 45 2.04 -14.86 -2.18
N ILE A 46 1.90 -15.92 -1.40
CA ILE A 46 1.92 -15.83 0.06
C ILE A 46 3.36 -16.01 0.54
N THR A 47 3.91 -15.03 1.26
CA THR A 47 5.26 -15.15 1.81
C THR A 47 5.30 -16.18 2.93
N ALA A 48 6.37 -16.97 2.99
CA ALA A 48 6.54 -17.98 4.03
C ALA A 48 6.47 -17.36 5.45
N PRO A 49 5.92 -18.07 6.44
CA PRO A 49 5.95 -17.63 7.83
C PRO A 49 7.38 -17.26 8.26
N TYR A 50 7.50 -16.21 9.08
CA TYR A 50 8.78 -15.73 9.60
C TYR A 50 9.78 -15.23 8.54
N THR A 51 9.32 -14.85 7.33
CA THR A 51 10.13 -14.19 6.29
C THR A 51 9.71 -12.71 6.03
N PRO A 52 9.71 -11.84 7.06
CA PRO A 52 9.25 -10.45 6.92
C PRO A 52 10.05 -9.64 5.89
N GLN A 53 11.27 -10.07 5.55
CA GLN A 53 12.10 -9.45 4.51
C GLN A 53 11.41 -9.47 3.14
N HIS A 54 10.59 -10.48 2.84
CA HIS A 54 9.87 -10.59 1.58
C HIS A 54 8.74 -9.57 1.44
N ASN A 55 8.13 -9.14 2.55
CA ASN A 55 7.13 -8.06 2.56
C ASN A 55 7.74 -6.70 2.97
N GLY A 56 9.07 -6.64 3.13
CA GLY A 56 9.75 -5.48 3.69
C GLY A 56 9.56 -4.19 2.89
N LEU A 57 9.21 -4.25 1.60
CA LEU A 57 8.90 -3.04 0.82
C LEU A 57 7.58 -2.41 1.26
N ALA A 58 6.52 -3.21 1.39
CA ALA A 58 5.22 -2.74 1.85
C ALA A 58 5.31 -2.25 3.30
N GLU A 59 5.97 -3.02 4.17
CA GLU A 59 6.18 -2.63 5.57
C GLU A 59 6.95 -1.32 5.71
N ARG A 60 8.05 -1.13 4.96
CA ARG A 60 8.79 0.14 4.96
C ARG A 60 7.94 1.31 4.47
N ARG A 61 7.09 1.10 3.46
CA ARG A 61 6.21 2.15 2.94
C ARG A 61 5.16 2.53 3.99
N ASN A 62 4.51 1.55 4.62
CA ASN A 62 3.55 1.76 5.70
C ASN A 62 4.19 2.49 6.88
N LYS A 63 5.39 2.08 7.31
CA LYS A 63 6.16 2.75 8.35
C LYS A 63 6.46 4.21 8.00
N SER A 64 6.82 4.49 6.76
CA SER A 64 7.09 5.86 6.29
C SER A 64 5.85 6.75 6.34
N ILE A 65 4.70 6.24 5.87
CA ILE A 65 3.40 6.94 5.92
C ILE A 65 3.03 7.26 7.38
N LEU A 66 3.07 6.25 8.26
CA LEU A 66 2.68 6.39 9.65
C LEU A 66 3.61 7.34 10.42
N ASN A 67 4.92 7.27 10.17
CA ASN A 67 5.88 8.19 10.78
C ASN A 67 5.62 9.63 10.35
N MET A 68 5.37 9.87 9.06
CA MET A 68 5.09 11.21 8.56
C MET A 68 3.78 11.78 9.11
N ALA A 69 2.72 10.96 9.15
CA ALA A 69 1.44 11.34 9.76
C ALA A 69 1.61 11.71 11.26
N ARG A 70 2.35 10.89 12.03
CA ARG A 70 2.66 11.18 13.45
C ARG A 70 3.44 12.47 13.61
N SER A 71 4.44 12.71 12.76
CA SER A 71 5.23 13.94 12.79
C SER A 71 4.37 15.17 12.51
N MET A 72 3.50 15.14 11.50
CA MET A 72 2.61 16.26 11.17
C MET A 72 1.65 16.59 12.32
N VAL A 73 0.99 15.57 12.88
CA VAL A 73 0.06 15.74 14.01
C VAL A 73 0.80 16.30 15.24
N LYS A 74 1.97 15.75 15.56
CA LYS A 74 2.77 16.19 16.73
C LYS A 74 3.31 17.60 16.56
N GLN A 75 3.84 17.93 15.38
CA GLN A 75 4.44 19.25 15.10
C GLN A 75 3.42 20.38 15.21
N LYS A 76 2.17 20.13 14.80
CA LYS A 76 1.08 21.12 14.85
C LYS A 76 0.16 20.97 16.06
N GLN A 77 0.49 20.07 16.99
CA GLN A 77 -0.30 19.77 18.18
C GLN A 77 -1.78 19.50 17.86
N LEU A 78 -2.03 18.83 16.73
CA LEU A 78 -3.37 18.58 16.26
C LEU A 78 -4.06 17.52 17.13
N PRO A 79 -5.37 17.66 17.41
CA PRO A 79 -6.15 16.60 18.03
C PRO A 79 -6.09 15.30 17.22
N LYS A 80 -6.10 14.15 17.90
CA LYS A 80 -6.02 12.81 17.27
C LYS A 80 -7.12 12.54 16.23
N ARG A 81 -8.23 13.29 16.26
CA ARG A 81 -9.30 13.19 15.26
C ARG A 81 -8.81 13.46 13.82
N PHE A 82 -7.76 14.26 13.66
CA PHE A 82 -7.17 14.58 12.36
C PHE A 82 -6.20 13.52 11.82
N TRP A 83 -6.17 12.33 12.44
CA TRP A 83 -5.26 11.26 12.06
C TRP A 83 -5.49 10.78 10.63
N ALA A 84 -6.75 10.62 10.21
CA ALA A 84 -7.08 10.14 8.87
C ALA A 84 -6.62 11.12 7.79
N GLU A 85 -6.84 12.42 8.01
CA GLU A 85 -6.41 13.51 7.15
C GLU A 85 -4.88 13.60 7.09
N ALA A 86 -4.20 13.46 8.24
CA ALA A 86 -2.74 13.44 8.27
C ALA A 86 -2.16 12.25 7.49
N VAL A 87 -2.78 11.07 7.56
CA VAL A 87 -2.39 9.91 6.74
C VAL A 87 -2.66 10.16 5.26
N SER A 88 -3.80 10.75 4.90
CA SER A 88 -4.13 11.08 3.50
C SER A 88 -3.13 12.08 2.90
N ILE A 89 -2.82 13.17 3.61
CA ILE A 89 -1.79 14.13 3.23
C ILE A 89 -0.44 13.43 3.14
N ALA A 90 -0.15 12.49 4.03
CA ALA A 90 1.12 11.77 4.00
C ALA A 90 1.28 10.94 2.73
N VAL A 91 0.24 10.23 2.31
CA VAL A 91 0.23 9.46 1.07
C VAL A 91 0.38 10.38 -0.14
N TYR A 92 -0.36 11.48 -0.18
CA TYR A 92 -0.28 12.47 -1.27
C TYR A 92 1.14 13.01 -1.44
N LEU A 93 1.75 13.51 -0.36
CA LEU A 93 3.13 14.03 -0.41
C LEU A 93 4.15 12.94 -0.81
N LEU A 94 4.02 11.73 -0.27
CA LEU A 94 4.94 10.65 -0.58
C LEU A 94 4.81 10.12 -2.01
N ASN A 95 3.69 10.34 -2.68
CA ASN A 95 3.48 9.95 -4.08
C ASN A 95 3.84 11.08 -5.06
N GLY A 96 3.80 12.35 -4.62
CA GLY A 96 4.20 13.53 -5.39
C GLY A 96 5.64 14.01 -5.18
N CYS A 97 6.41 13.40 -4.26
CA CYS A 97 7.80 13.75 -4.02
C CYS A 97 8.76 12.78 -4.73
N PRO A 98 9.87 13.27 -5.32
CA PRO A 98 10.91 12.42 -5.88
C PRO A 98 11.48 11.49 -4.82
N THR A 99 11.82 10.28 -5.22
CA THR A 99 12.50 9.32 -4.33
C THR A 99 13.89 9.04 -4.85
N LYS A 100 14.86 8.74 -3.98
CA LYS A 100 16.24 8.39 -4.40
C LYS A 100 16.28 7.26 -5.44
N ARG A 101 15.25 6.40 -5.48
CA ARG A 101 15.13 5.29 -6.42
C ARG A 101 14.62 5.74 -7.80
N LEU A 102 13.80 6.77 -7.84
CA LEU A 102 13.19 7.32 -9.05
C LEU A 102 13.95 8.61 -9.39
N LYS A 103 15.00 8.48 -10.22
CA LYS A 103 15.83 9.61 -10.68
C LYS A 103 14.94 10.69 -11.33
N ASP A 104 14.65 11.73 -10.57
CA ASP A 104 13.82 12.89 -10.92
C ASP A 104 12.36 12.60 -11.32
N LYS A 105 11.86 11.41 -10.99
CA LYS A 105 10.45 11.03 -11.18
C LYS A 105 9.73 10.86 -9.86
N VAL A 106 8.44 11.14 -9.84
CA VAL A 106 7.60 10.90 -8.66
C VAL A 106 6.89 9.55 -8.78
N PRO A 107 6.58 8.85 -7.67
CA PRO A 107 5.91 7.55 -7.72
C PRO A 107 4.58 7.48 -8.47
N GLU A 108 3.90 8.61 -8.66
CA GLU A 108 2.63 8.70 -9.39
C GLU A 108 2.80 8.70 -10.91
N GLU A 109 3.96 9.11 -11.42
CA GLU A 109 4.33 9.09 -12.86
C GLU A 109 4.81 7.70 -13.33
#